data_AF-A0A0F8XM64-F1
#
_entry.id   AF-A0A0F8XM64-F1
#
_cell.length_a   1.000
_cell.length_b   1.000
_cell.length_c   1.000
_cell.angle_alpha   90.00
_cell.angle_beta   90.00
_cell.angle_gamma   90.00
#
_symmetry.space_group_name_H-M   'P 1'
#
loop_
_entity.id
_entity.type
_entity.pdbx_description
1 polymer ?
#
loop_
_entity_poly.entity_id
_entity_poly.type
_entity_poly.pdbx_seq_one_letter_code
_entity_poly.pdbx_strand_id
1 'polypeptide(L)'
;YVRPEFKEMHTGKSSKNRRNIVEEIGDKLSTPARFEKAVQHLRDSNVLVGEPKDIGVLMRELNKDFEEHVDEIKGLLYANFRKDILRVANRGFAEWYKKKLQDDADYDEAIDAHINGPVTKENNDG
;
A
#
# COMPACT_ATOMS: atom_id res chain seq x y z
N TYR A 1 2.24 36.50 18.42
CA TYR A 1 1.60 37.20 17.28
C TYR A 1 1.73 36.29 16.06
N VAL A 2 0.65 35.65 15.64
CA VAL A 2 0.62 34.81 14.42
C VAL A 2 0.06 35.66 13.28
N ARG A 3 0.75 35.70 12.13
CA ARG A 3 0.34 36.51 10.98
C ARG A 3 -0.95 35.97 10.35
N PRO A 4 -1.95 36.81 10.02
CA PRO A 4 -3.23 36.39 9.44
C PRO A 4 -3.11 35.72 8.05
N GLU A 5 -1.99 35.94 7.37
CA GLU A 5 -1.72 35.53 5.98
C GLU A 5 -1.62 33.99 5.82
N PHE A 6 -1.47 33.25 6.92
CA PHE A 6 -1.35 31.79 6.92
C PHE A 6 -2.65 31.04 7.27
N LYS A 7 -3.78 31.77 7.37
CA LYS A 7 -5.08 31.19 7.74
C LYS A 7 -5.91 30.66 6.58
N GLU A 8 -5.47 30.84 5.34
CA GLU A 8 -6.16 30.35 4.15
C GLU A 8 -5.32 29.31 3.41
N MET A 9 -5.29 28.05 3.87
CA MET A 9 -4.86 26.94 3.00
C MET A 9 -5.61 25.62 3.23
N HIS A 10 -6.76 25.62 3.92
CA HIS A 10 -7.63 24.43 3.96
C HIS A 10 -9.12 24.79 4.07
N THR A 11 -9.65 25.46 3.05
CA THR A 11 -11.11 25.60 2.86
C THR A 11 -11.55 25.04 1.49
N GLY A 12 -10.85 24.03 0.99
CA GLY A 12 -11.32 23.23 -0.14
C GLY A 12 -12.26 22.13 0.34
N LYS A 13 -13.54 22.19 -0.04
CA LYS A 13 -14.46 21.05 0.10
C LYS A 13 -13.77 19.80 -0.45
N SER A 14 -13.62 18.78 0.38
CA SER A 14 -13.11 17.45 0.01
C SER A 14 -13.99 16.86 -1.10
N SER A 15 -13.61 17.15 -2.34
CA SER A 15 -14.06 16.41 -3.50
C SER A 15 -13.43 15.02 -3.36
N LYS A 16 -14.25 13.97 -3.24
CA LYS A 16 -13.85 12.56 -3.17
C LYS A 16 -13.22 12.06 -4.48
N ASN A 17 -12.27 12.82 -5.05
CA ASN A 17 -11.46 12.36 -6.14
C ASN A 17 -10.31 11.55 -5.52
N ARG A 18 -10.48 10.23 -5.47
CA ARG A 18 -9.49 9.21 -5.02
C ARG A 18 -8.08 9.35 -5.63
N ARG A 19 -7.91 10.27 -6.59
CA ARG A 19 -6.79 10.35 -7.51
C ARG A 19 -5.57 11.12 -7.00
N ASN A 20 -5.63 11.77 -5.84
CA ASN A 20 -4.42 12.43 -5.35
C ASN A 20 -4.09 12.25 -3.87
N ILE A 21 -4.12 11.00 -3.41
CA ILE A 21 -3.58 10.64 -2.08
C ILE A 21 -2.12 11.07 -1.89
N VAL A 22 -1.34 11.22 -2.97
CA VAL A 22 0.04 11.73 -2.89
C VAL A 22 0.06 13.20 -2.50
N GLU A 23 -0.75 14.05 -3.13
CA GLU A 23 -0.93 15.45 -2.71
C GLU A 23 -1.45 15.55 -1.27
N GLU A 24 -2.46 14.74 -0.90
CA GLU A 24 -3.00 14.75 0.47
C GLU A 24 -1.95 14.36 1.52
N ILE A 25 -1.08 13.39 1.22
CA ILE A 25 0.04 13.02 2.09
C ILE A 25 1.07 14.17 2.12
N GLY A 26 1.39 14.75 0.97
CA GLY A 26 2.29 15.89 0.84
C GLY A 26 1.86 17.06 1.74
N ASP A 27 0.59 17.47 1.64
CA ASP A 27 0.00 18.55 2.42
C ASP A 27 0.11 18.30 3.94
N LYS A 28 -0.10 17.06 4.38
CA LYS A 28 0.03 16.67 5.78
C LYS A 28 1.46 16.73 6.30
N LEU A 29 2.44 16.44 5.44
CA LEU A 29 3.86 16.48 5.79
C LEU A 29 4.43 17.90 5.68
N SER A 30 3.93 18.74 4.78
CA SER A 30 4.42 20.09 4.53
C SER A 30 3.90 21.13 5.55
N THR A 31 4.09 20.86 6.85
CA THR A 31 3.63 21.77 7.91
C THR A 31 4.68 22.84 8.25
N PRO A 32 4.25 24.08 8.59
CA PRO A 32 5.17 25.11 9.06
C PRO A 32 6.05 24.68 10.25
N ALA A 33 5.49 23.89 11.17
CA ALA A 33 6.23 23.40 12.35
C ALA A 33 7.42 22.52 11.96
N ARG A 34 7.27 21.63 10.95
CA ARG A 34 8.38 20.82 10.44
C ARG A 34 9.42 21.68 9.73
N PHE A 35 8.99 22.68 8.96
CA PHE A 35 9.89 23.62 8.31
C PHE A 35 10.71 24.42 9.32
N GLU A 36 10.06 24.95 10.36
CA GLU A 36 10.71 25.67 11.45
C GLU A 36 11.71 24.77 12.20
N LYS A 37 11.34 23.51 12.47
CA LYS A 37 12.24 22.53 13.10
C LYS A 37 13.48 22.26 12.24
N ALA A 38 13.34 22.08 10.93
CA ALA A 38 14.47 21.86 10.02
C ALA A 38 15.41 23.08 9.97
N VAL A 39 14.83 24.29 9.89
CA VAL A 39 15.60 25.54 9.95
C VAL A 39 16.34 25.68 11.28
N GLN A 40 15.67 25.41 12.39
CA GLN A 40 16.25 25.53 13.73
C GLN A 40 17.39 24.52 13.92
N HIS A 41 17.19 23.26 13.54
CA HIS A 41 18.21 22.21 13.65
C HIS A 41 19.49 22.55 12.87
N LEU A 42 19.37 22.97 11.61
CA LEU A 42 20.53 23.32 10.79
C LEU A 42 21.17 24.65 11.20
N ARG A 43 20.40 25.60 11.74
CA ARG A 43 20.92 26.84 12.32
C ARG A 43 21.77 26.53 13.55
N ASP A 44 21.26 25.75 14.49
CA ASP A 44 21.96 25.39 15.73
C ASP A 44 23.22 24.54 15.46
N SER A 45 23.22 23.84 14.33
CA SER A 45 24.38 23.09 13.83
C SER A 45 25.39 23.95 13.05
N ASN A 46 25.19 25.27 12.96
CA ASN A 46 26.00 26.21 12.16
C ASN A 46 26.13 25.82 10.67
N VAL A 47 25.14 25.13 10.11
CA VAL A 47 25.13 24.71 8.70
C VAL A 47 24.54 25.80 7.80
N LEU A 48 23.55 26.54 8.29
CA LEU A 48 22.89 27.59 7.52
C LEU A 48 23.70 28.88 7.55
N VAL A 49 23.70 29.60 6.42
CA VAL A 49 24.31 30.93 6.33
C VAL A 49 23.27 32.07 6.28
N GLY A 50 21.99 31.73 6.22
CA GLY A 50 20.89 32.69 6.12
C GLY A 50 20.64 33.22 4.70
N GLU A 51 21.01 32.46 3.67
CA GLU A 51 20.90 32.88 2.27
C GLU A 51 20.05 31.89 1.44
N PRO A 52 19.51 32.30 0.28
CA PRO A 52 18.73 31.40 -0.59
C PRO A 52 19.46 30.11 -1.00
N LYS A 53 20.80 30.08 -0.98
CA LYS A 53 21.59 28.86 -1.25
C LYS A 53 21.37 27.76 -0.21
N ASP A 54 20.82 28.09 0.97
CA ASP A 54 20.49 27.15 2.03
C ASP A 54 19.30 26.23 1.68
N ILE A 55 18.47 26.60 0.69
CA ILE A 55 17.28 25.83 0.30
C ILE A 55 17.63 24.37 0.01
N GLY A 56 18.75 24.13 -0.68
CA GLY A 56 19.17 22.76 -1.01
C GLY A 56 19.56 21.90 0.19
N VAL A 57 20.11 22.48 1.26
CA VAL A 57 20.40 21.73 2.50
C VAL A 57 19.15 21.56 3.36
N LEU A 58 18.26 22.54 3.38
CA LEU A 58 16.97 22.45 4.06
C LEU A 58 16.07 21.38 3.44
N MET A 59 15.98 21.30 2.11
CA MET A 59 15.20 20.25 1.44
C MET A 59 15.74 18.85 1.76
N ARG A 60 17.07 18.68 1.85
CA ARG A 60 17.67 17.40 2.26
C ARG A 60 17.33 17.04 3.70
N GLU A 61 17.29 18.02 4.59
CA GLU A 61 16.91 17.81 5.98
C GLU A 61 15.42 17.46 6.13
N LEU A 62 14.56 18.14 5.39
CA LEU A 62 13.13 17.83 5.34
C LEU A 62 12.86 16.44 4.77
N ASN A 63 13.59 16.02 3.73
CA ASN A 63 13.45 14.68 3.20
C ASN A 63 13.78 13.61 4.25
N LYS A 64 14.79 13.82 5.12
CA LYS A 64 15.05 12.90 6.23
C LYS A 64 13.87 12.85 7.21
N ASP A 65 13.35 14.01 7.62
CA ASP A 65 12.18 14.10 8.51
C ASP A 65 10.96 13.39 7.87
N PHE A 66 10.74 13.51 6.56
CA PHE A 66 9.65 12.81 5.89
C PHE A 66 9.85 11.29 5.83
N GLU A 67 11.09 10.82 5.62
CA GLU A 67 11.43 9.39 5.64
C GLU A 67 11.20 8.77 7.04
N GLU A 68 11.35 9.53 8.13
CA GLU A 68 10.98 9.06 9.48
C GLU A 68 9.47 8.76 9.61
N HIS A 69 8.63 9.33 8.74
CA HIS A 69 7.18 9.11 8.69
C HIS A 69 6.74 8.04 7.67
N VAL A 70 7.67 7.22 7.16
CA VAL A 70 7.39 6.23 6.11
C VAL A 70 6.25 5.26 6.46
N ASP A 71 6.12 4.83 7.72
CA ASP A 71 5.08 3.87 8.10
C ASP A 71 3.68 4.50 8.15
N GLU A 72 3.59 5.78 8.52
CA GLU A 72 2.35 6.56 8.39
C GLU A 72 1.96 6.72 6.90
N ILE A 73 2.93 7.06 6.06
CA ILE A 73 2.76 7.20 4.60
C ILE A 73 2.25 5.87 4.00
N LYS A 74 2.91 4.75 4.30
CA LYS A 74 2.48 3.40 3.88
C LYS A 74 1.05 3.10 4.35
N GLY A 75 0.72 3.45 5.59
CA GLY A 75 -0.62 3.27 6.15
C GLY A 75 -1.69 4.02 5.36
N LEU A 76 -1.44 5.30 5.04
CA LEU A 76 -2.34 6.14 4.24
C LEU A 76 -2.49 5.62 2.81
N LEU A 77 -1.38 5.26 2.15
CA LEU A 77 -1.40 4.68 0.81
C LEU A 77 -2.20 3.37 0.79
N TYR A 78 -1.91 2.46 1.72
CA TYR A 78 -2.61 1.18 1.79
C TYR A 78 -4.09 1.39 2.06
N ALA A 79 -4.46 2.25 3.02
CA ALA A 79 -5.87 2.54 3.31
C ALA A 79 -6.62 3.04 2.06
N ASN A 80 -5.99 3.88 1.24
CA ASN A 80 -6.59 4.41 0.01
C ASN A 80 -6.75 3.35 -1.09
N PHE A 81 -5.77 2.45 -1.24
CA PHE A 81 -5.75 1.46 -2.33
C PHE A 81 -6.21 0.06 -1.96
N ARG A 82 -6.41 -0.24 -0.67
CA ARG A 82 -6.69 -1.59 -0.14
C ARG A 82 -7.80 -2.29 -0.90
N LYS A 83 -8.93 -1.62 -1.11
CA LYS A 83 -10.10 -2.23 -1.78
C LYS A 83 -9.78 -2.63 -3.23
N ASP A 84 -9.05 -1.79 -3.95
CA ASP A 84 -8.65 -2.07 -5.33
C ASP A 84 -7.61 -3.18 -5.40
N ILE A 85 -6.61 -3.16 -4.52
CA ILE A 85 -5.60 -4.22 -4.39
C ILE A 85 -6.28 -5.57 -4.15
N LEU A 86 -7.15 -5.66 -3.13
CA LEU A 86 -7.85 -6.90 -2.80
C LEU A 86 -8.77 -7.36 -3.92
N ARG A 87 -9.47 -6.44 -4.58
CA ARG A 87 -10.32 -6.76 -5.73
C ARG A 87 -9.51 -7.36 -6.87
N VAL A 88 -8.33 -6.81 -7.17
CA VAL A 88 -7.45 -7.31 -8.23
C VAL A 88 -6.83 -8.64 -7.83
N ALA A 89 -6.31 -8.75 -6.60
CA ALA A 89 -5.69 -9.96 -6.08
C ALA A 89 -6.65 -11.17 -6.09
N ASN A 90 -7.94 -10.94 -5.84
CA ASN A 90 -8.96 -11.99 -5.85
C ASN A 90 -9.49 -12.34 -7.25
N ARG A 91 -9.03 -11.69 -8.34
CA ARG A 91 -9.50 -12.02 -9.68
C ARG A 91 -9.05 -13.42 -10.08
N GLY A 92 -9.98 -14.20 -10.62
CA GLY A 92 -9.69 -15.58 -11.07
C GLY A 92 -9.64 -16.61 -9.95
N PHE A 93 -9.69 -16.21 -8.67
CA PHE A 93 -9.68 -17.15 -7.55
C PHE A 93 -10.85 -18.15 -7.62
N ALA A 94 -12.06 -17.68 -7.95
CA ALA A 94 -13.23 -18.54 -8.04
C ALA A 94 -13.08 -19.64 -9.11
N GLU A 95 -12.61 -19.29 -10.29
CA GLU A 95 -12.41 -20.26 -11.38
C GLU A 95 -11.25 -21.21 -11.09
N TRP A 96 -10.16 -20.69 -10.51
CA TRP A 96 -9.05 -21.52 -10.05
C TRP A 96 -9.52 -22.54 -9.02
N TYR A 97 -10.32 -22.12 -8.04
CA TYR A 97 -10.78 -23.01 -6.97
C TYR A 97 -11.78 -24.06 -7.47
N LYS A 98 -12.69 -23.70 -8.38
CA LYS A 98 -13.57 -24.68 -9.05
C LYS A 98 -12.77 -25.75 -9.78
N LYS A 99 -11.75 -25.33 -10.55
CA LYS A 99 -10.87 -26.26 -11.26
C LYS A 99 -10.15 -27.19 -10.29
N LYS A 100 -9.61 -26.64 -9.19
CA LYS A 100 -8.93 -27.43 -8.17
C LYS A 100 -9.85 -28.51 -7.57
N LEU A 101 -11.10 -28.15 -7.24
CA LEU A 101 -12.08 -29.12 -6.71
C LEU A 101 -12.42 -30.22 -7.73
N GLN A 102 -12.51 -29.87 -9.01
CA GLN A 102 -12.74 -30.85 -10.07
C GLN A 102 -11.55 -31.79 -10.23
N ASP A 103 -10.33 -31.25 -10.28
CA ASP A 103 -9.10 -32.04 -10.38
C ASP A 103 -8.95 -33.03 -9.20
N ASP A 104 -9.33 -32.59 -7.99
CA ASP A 104 -9.31 -33.43 -6.79
C ASP A 104 -10.37 -34.55 -6.84
N ALA A 105 -11.58 -34.25 -7.33
CA ALA A 105 -12.64 -35.25 -7.51
C ALA A 105 -12.28 -36.31 -8.56
N ASP A 106 -11.71 -35.87 -9.69
CA ASP A 106 -11.26 -36.76 -10.76
C ASP A 106 -10.13 -37.71 -10.28
N TYR A 107 -9.27 -37.24 -9.37
CA TYR A 107 -8.18 -38.03 -8.78
C TYR A 107 -8.70 -39.14 -7.84
N ASP A 108 -9.68 -38.82 -7.00
CA ASP A 108 -10.28 -39.79 -6.07
C ASP A 108 -11.03 -40.90 -6.84
N GLU A 109 -11.76 -40.56 -7.91
CA GLU A 109 -12.39 -41.55 -8.80
C GLU A 109 -11.36 -42.46 -9.50
N ALA A 110 -10.23 -41.90 -9.94
CA ALA A 110 -9.17 -42.69 -10.57
C ALA A 110 -8.53 -43.70 -9.60
N ILE A 111 -8.37 -43.34 -8.32
CA ILE A 111 -7.88 -44.25 -7.28
C ILE A 111 -8.91 -45.35 -7.01
N ASP A 112 -10.19 -45.00 -6.86
CA ASP A 112 -11.25 -45.98 -6.59
C ASP A 112 -11.37 -47.00 -7.73
N ALA A 113 -11.32 -46.53 -8.99
CA ALA A 113 -11.31 -47.40 -10.16
C ALA A 113 -10.07 -48.32 -10.25
N HIS A 114 -8.91 -47.86 -9.75
CA HIS A 114 -7.69 -48.65 -9.71
C HIS A 114 -7.70 -49.71 -8.59
N ILE A 115 -8.23 -49.38 -7.41
CA ILE A 115 -8.31 -50.27 -6.25
C ILE A 115 -9.46 -51.28 -6.40
N ASN A 116 -10.61 -50.85 -6.93
CA ASN A 116 -11.84 -51.63 -7.02
C ASN A 116 -12.20 -52.04 -8.47
N GLY A 117 -11.23 -52.03 -9.38
CA GLY A 117 -11.38 -52.47 -10.77
C GLY A 117 -11.96 -53.89 -10.89
N PRO A 118 -12.59 -54.24 -12.03
CA PRO A 118 -13.51 -55.37 -12.12
C PRO A 118 -12.81 -56.67 -11.72
N VAL A 119 -13.32 -57.32 -10.67
CA VAL A 119 -12.99 -58.72 -10.38
C VAL A 119 -13.37 -59.52 -11.62
N THR A 120 -12.38 -59.80 -12.47
CA THR A 120 -12.55 -60.75 -13.57
C THR A 120 -12.97 -62.05 -12.93
N LYS A 121 -14.25 -62.41 -13.10
CA LYS A 121 -14.74 -63.75 -12.80
C LYS A 121 -14.04 -64.69 -13.78
N GLU A 122 -12.82 -65.12 -13.44
CA GLU A 122 -12.19 -66.24 -14.11
C GLU A 122 -13.05 -67.48 -13.83
N ASN A 123 -13.74 -67.88 -14.88
CA ASN A 123 -14.15 -69.22 -15.26
C ASN A 123 -14.11 -70.27 -14.14
N ASN A 124 -15.28 -70.69 -13.68
CA ASN A 124 -15.44 -72.04 -13.16
C ASN A 124 -16.41 -72.76 -14.08
N ASP A 125 -15.85 -73.35 -15.14
CA ASP A 125 -16.53 -74.32 -15.99
C ASP A 125 -16.91 -75.53 -15.13
N GLY A 126 -18.20 -75.90 -15.17
CA GLY A 126 -18.76 -77.09 -14.56
C GLY A 126 -19.99 -77.54 -15.33
#